data_AF-Q0D805-F1
#
_entry.id   AF-Q0D805-F1
#
_cell.length_a   1.000
_cell.length_b   1.000
_cell.length_c   1.000
_cell.angle_alpha   90.00
_cell.angle_beta   90.00
_cell.angle_gamma   90.00
#
_symmetry.space_group_name_H-M   'P 1'
#
loop_
_entity.id
_entity.type
_entity.pdbx_description
1 polymer ?
#
loop_
_entity_poly.entity_id
_entity_poly.type
_entity_poly.pdbx_seq_one_letter_code
_entity_poly.pdbx_strand_id
1 'polypeptide(L)'
;MSQATAANPAEVRRIMTMGLPFTTHHGGQILFSKADGYLYLMMGDGGSVGDPWNFAQNKKSLLGKIIRIDVNALPTGNSTAGWGNYVIPKDNPFSTDSKFAPEVFALGFKNPWRCSFDSGKPSDLYCADVGQSSYEEVDLVIKGGNYGWRVLEGTTAYLPLASPGGNTSAADIDAIPPVMGYAHSAVNNNVGSASITGGYVYRSGTDPCLAGRYLYADLYAQSAWAGLESPPGSGAYDVTPLPFACSGRSPIPCDAAAARSTLPSLGYIFSFGEDNAGDVYLLTSKGVYRVVDPAECGYACPIKSSAPGTSPPPGSSPSGGAAAAVVPAAAATMAALLLMGALLAL
;
A
#
# COMPACT_ATOMS: atom_id res chain seq x y z
N MET A 1 0.54 -13.78 -21.04
CA MET A 1 1.94 -13.50 -20.67
C MET A 1 2.83 -13.60 -21.88
N SER A 2 3.91 -12.82 -21.93
CA SER A 2 4.91 -12.92 -23.00
C SER A 2 5.58 -14.30 -22.92
N GLN A 3 5.60 -15.02 -24.05
CA GLN A 3 6.32 -16.29 -24.21
C GLN A 3 7.79 -16.08 -24.60
N ALA A 4 8.27 -14.83 -24.58
CA ALA A 4 9.61 -14.49 -25.02
C ALA A 4 10.66 -15.05 -24.04
N THR A 5 11.52 -15.93 -24.52
CA THR A 5 12.66 -16.50 -23.77
C THR A 5 13.99 -15.80 -24.07
N ALA A 6 14.00 -14.87 -25.03
CA ALA A 6 15.14 -14.06 -25.40
C ALA A 6 14.68 -12.66 -25.85
N ALA A 7 15.57 -11.67 -25.72
CA ALA A 7 15.40 -10.32 -26.26
C ALA A 7 16.69 -9.93 -26.98
N ASN A 8 16.59 -9.39 -28.20
CA ASN A 8 17.76 -8.92 -28.94
C ASN A 8 18.08 -7.47 -28.52
N PRO A 9 19.30 -7.14 -28.08
CA PRO A 9 19.66 -5.76 -27.72
C PRO A 9 19.51 -4.76 -28.88
N ALA A 10 19.53 -5.23 -30.14
CA ALA A 10 19.22 -4.40 -31.31
C ALA A 10 17.73 -4.00 -31.41
N GLU A 11 16.85 -4.61 -30.60
CA GLU A 11 15.41 -4.32 -30.51
C GLU A 11 15.07 -3.30 -29.41
N VAL A 12 16.07 -2.66 -28.79
CA VAL A 12 15.82 -1.59 -27.83
C VAL A 12 15.19 -0.40 -28.56
N ARG A 13 13.95 -0.10 -28.19
CA ARG A 13 13.26 1.12 -28.62
C ARG A 13 13.01 2.01 -27.43
N ARG A 14 13.50 3.25 -27.53
CA ARG A 14 13.19 4.31 -26.57
C ARG A 14 11.73 4.74 -26.72
N ILE A 15 10.95 4.56 -25.66
CA ILE A 15 9.54 5.00 -25.59
C ILE A 15 9.46 6.43 -25.08
N MET A 16 10.17 6.78 -24.01
CA MET A 16 10.12 8.11 -23.39
C MET A 16 11.52 8.49 -22.91
N THR A 17 11.82 9.78 -22.89
CA THR A 17 12.99 10.31 -22.19
C THR A 17 12.63 11.61 -21.51
N MET A 18 12.98 11.72 -20.23
CA MET A 18 12.73 12.90 -19.42
C MET A 18 13.98 13.23 -18.60
N GLY A 19 14.23 14.53 -18.41
CA GLY A 19 15.25 15.00 -17.48
C GLY A 19 14.67 15.10 -16.08
N LEU A 20 15.45 14.67 -15.08
CA LEU A 20 15.06 14.76 -13.67
C LEU A 20 15.88 15.88 -12.99
N PRO A 21 15.24 16.82 -12.27
CA PRO A 21 15.90 18.02 -11.77
C PRO A 21 16.79 17.76 -10.54
N PHE A 22 16.49 16.73 -9.75
CA PHE A 22 17.29 16.34 -8.59
C PHE A 22 17.58 14.83 -8.58
N THR A 23 18.31 14.35 -7.57
CA THR A 23 18.76 12.95 -7.44
C THR A 23 17.83 12.07 -6.59
N THR A 24 16.69 12.60 -6.15
CA THR A 24 15.72 11.90 -5.28
C THR A 24 14.30 12.03 -5.82
N HIS A 25 13.36 11.24 -5.27
CA HIS A 25 11.93 11.23 -5.61
C HIS A 25 11.65 11.02 -7.11
N HIS A 26 12.27 10.00 -7.70
CA HIS A 26 12.07 9.70 -9.12
C HIS A 26 10.83 8.83 -9.34
N GLY A 27 10.41 8.01 -8.37
CA GLY A 27 9.50 6.90 -8.64
C GLY A 27 10.10 5.99 -9.72
N GLY A 28 9.36 5.79 -10.80
CA GLY A 28 9.81 5.09 -12.01
C GLY A 28 9.18 3.72 -12.21
N GLN A 29 8.20 3.35 -11.39
CA GLN A 29 7.50 2.08 -11.58
C GLN A 29 6.69 2.10 -12.89
N ILE A 30 6.80 1.01 -13.65
CA ILE A 30 6.05 0.77 -14.89
C ILE A 30 5.10 -0.40 -14.66
N LEU A 31 3.83 -0.22 -15.04
CA LEU A 31 2.81 -1.25 -15.00
C LEU A 31 1.96 -1.21 -16.27
N PHE A 32 1.35 -2.35 -16.60
CA PHE A 32 0.28 -2.41 -17.59
C PHE A 32 -1.04 -2.70 -16.89
N SER A 33 -2.06 -1.91 -17.20
CA SER A 33 -3.41 -2.19 -16.75
C SER A 33 -3.98 -3.36 -17.54
N LYS A 34 -4.51 -4.37 -16.86
CA LYS A 34 -5.27 -5.44 -17.52
C LYS A 34 -6.64 -4.96 -17.99
N ALA A 35 -7.15 -3.86 -17.43
CA ALA A 35 -8.46 -3.31 -17.77
C ALA A 35 -8.46 -2.56 -19.10
N ASP A 36 -7.43 -1.75 -19.38
CA ASP A 36 -7.35 -0.93 -20.60
C ASP A 36 -6.14 -1.23 -21.50
N GLY A 37 -5.16 -2.02 -21.03
CA GLY A 37 -4.00 -2.44 -21.81
C GLY A 37 -2.92 -1.36 -22.00
N TYR A 38 -3.08 -0.18 -21.40
CA TYR A 38 -2.10 0.91 -21.49
C TYR A 38 -0.95 0.75 -20.51
N LEU A 39 0.16 1.43 -20.82
CA LEU A 39 1.30 1.55 -19.92
C LEU A 39 1.06 2.71 -18.96
N TYR A 40 1.20 2.42 -17.67
CA TYR A 40 1.21 3.39 -16.58
C TYR A 40 2.64 3.57 -16.07
N LEU A 41 3.05 4.81 -15.87
CA LEU A 41 4.36 5.19 -15.35
C LEU A 41 4.18 6.14 -14.15
N MET A 42 4.76 5.76 -13.02
CA MET A 42 4.69 6.52 -11.77
C MET A 42 5.92 7.44 -11.68
N MET A 43 5.71 8.74 -11.54
CA MET A 43 6.79 9.72 -11.42
C MET A 43 6.64 10.54 -10.15
N GLY A 44 7.70 10.61 -9.35
CA GLY A 44 7.77 11.54 -8.22
C GLY A 44 7.98 12.99 -8.67
N ASP A 45 7.89 13.92 -7.72
CA ASP A 45 8.02 15.37 -7.90
C ASP A 45 9.42 15.80 -8.37
N GLY A 46 10.37 14.86 -8.40
CA GLY A 46 11.72 15.06 -8.87
C GLY A 46 12.70 15.47 -7.78
N GLY A 47 12.26 15.63 -6.52
CA GLY A 47 13.13 15.72 -5.34
C GLY A 47 13.08 17.06 -4.61
N SER A 48 14.03 17.19 -3.66
CA SER A 48 14.14 18.31 -2.72
C SER A 48 13.01 18.38 -1.69
N VAL A 49 13.25 19.14 -0.62
CA VAL A 49 12.28 19.32 0.46
C VAL A 49 11.13 20.16 -0.05
N GLY A 50 9.92 19.59 0.00
CA GLY A 50 8.69 20.31 -0.20
C GLY A 50 8.46 20.75 -1.64
N ASP A 51 8.96 20.05 -2.67
CA ASP A 51 8.76 20.35 -4.10
C ASP A 51 8.88 21.86 -4.43
N PRO A 52 10.07 22.46 -4.32
CA PRO A 52 10.26 23.92 -4.40
C PRO A 52 9.84 24.51 -5.77
N TRP A 53 9.72 23.68 -6.80
CA TRP A 53 9.34 24.08 -8.15
C TRP A 53 7.88 23.77 -8.49
N ASN A 54 7.10 23.31 -7.50
CA ASN A 54 5.68 23.04 -7.62
C ASN A 54 5.36 22.04 -8.75
N PHE A 55 6.26 21.10 -9.02
CA PHE A 55 6.12 20.15 -10.11
C PHE A 55 4.90 19.25 -9.94
N ALA A 56 4.58 18.83 -8.72
CA ALA A 56 3.45 17.94 -8.44
C ALA A 56 2.10 18.57 -8.80
N GLN A 57 1.95 19.89 -8.62
CA GLN A 57 0.76 20.65 -9.01
C GLN A 57 0.86 21.33 -10.38
N ASN A 58 2.06 21.43 -10.96
CA ASN A 58 2.25 21.96 -12.29
C ASN A 58 1.64 20.99 -13.33
N LYS A 59 0.53 21.43 -13.91
CA LYS A 59 -0.28 20.68 -14.89
C LYS A 59 0.46 20.35 -16.18
N LYS A 60 1.53 21.08 -16.50
CA LYS A 60 2.39 20.87 -17.68
C LYS A 60 3.64 20.02 -17.39
N SER A 61 3.91 19.71 -16.12
CA SER A 61 4.99 18.81 -15.72
C SER A 61 4.55 17.35 -15.78
N LEU A 62 5.49 16.46 -16.07
CA LEU A 62 5.32 15.00 -15.91
C LEU A 62 5.82 14.48 -14.55
N LEU A 63 6.36 15.35 -13.69
CA LEU A 63 6.82 15.01 -12.34
C LEU A 63 5.68 15.16 -11.32
N GLY A 64 5.64 14.27 -10.33
CA GLY A 64 4.58 14.15 -9.34
C GLY A 64 3.26 13.74 -9.98
N LYS A 65 3.33 12.76 -10.89
CA LYS A 65 2.23 12.31 -11.76
C LYS A 65 2.19 10.79 -11.84
N ILE A 66 1.00 10.28 -12.10
CA ILE A 66 0.83 9.00 -12.79
C ILE A 66 0.53 9.32 -14.26
N ILE A 67 1.34 8.76 -15.13
CA ILE A 67 1.31 8.94 -16.58
C ILE A 67 0.66 7.71 -17.20
N ARG A 68 -0.18 7.89 -18.21
CA ARG A 68 -0.78 6.80 -18.99
C ARG A 68 -0.60 7.01 -20.49
N ILE A 69 0.06 6.06 -21.14
CA ILE A 69 0.43 6.12 -22.57
C ILE A 69 0.12 4.81 -23.30
N ASP A 70 -0.14 4.91 -24.61
CA ASP A 70 -0.31 3.77 -25.51
C ASP A 70 1.01 3.47 -26.25
N VAL A 71 1.58 2.30 -25.98
CA VAL A 71 2.80 1.80 -26.61
C VAL A 71 2.54 0.76 -27.71
N ASN A 72 1.28 0.41 -27.95
CA ASN A 72 0.85 -0.55 -28.97
C ASN A 72 0.60 0.14 -30.32
N ALA A 73 0.00 1.33 -30.31
CA ALA A 73 -0.35 2.08 -31.51
C ALA A 73 0.74 3.08 -31.91
N LEU A 74 1.96 2.61 -32.15
CA LEU A 74 3.07 3.53 -32.37
C LEU A 74 2.94 4.29 -33.70
N PRO A 75 3.23 5.60 -33.70
CA PRO A 75 3.15 6.38 -34.91
C PRO A 75 4.19 5.92 -35.94
N THR A 76 3.77 5.79 -37.20
CA THR A 76 4.67 5.53 -38.32
C THR A 76 5.40 6.83 -38.70
N GLY A 77 6.61 7.04 -38.17
CA GLY A 77 7.45 8.22 -38.45
C GLY A 77 8.00 8.88 -37.18
N ASN A 78 8.65 10.05 -37.32
CA ASN A 78 8.97 10.91 -36.19
C ASN A 78 7.69 11.53 -35.63
N SER A 79 6.93 10.77 -34.84
CA SER A 79 5.89 11.40 -34.02
C SER A 79 6.53 12.21 -32.92
N THR A 80 6.21 13.49 -32.93
CA THR A 80 6.64 14.51 -31.98
C THR A 80 5.59 14.75 -30.89
N ALA A 81 4.73 13.77 -30.60
CA ALA A 81 3.76 13.91 -29.52
C ALA A 81 4.48 13.82 -28.16
N GLY A 82 4.79 14.98 -27.60
CA GLY A 82 5.30 15.09 -26.23
C GLY A 82 6.74 14.61 -26.07
N TRP A 83 6.94 13.65 -25.16
CA TRP A 83 8.24 13.25 -24.59
C TRP A 83 8.83 11.97 -25.19
N GLY A 84 8.23 11.41 -26.26
CA GLY A 84 8.78 10.24 -26.91
C GLY A 84 7.90 9.56 -27.95
N ASN A 85 8.11 8.25 -28.14
CA ASN A 85 7.46 7.41 -29.13
C ASN A 85 6.34 6.58 -28.50
N TYR A 86 5.18 7.20 -28.35
CA TYR A 86 3.94 6.62 -27.87
C TYR A 86 2.75 7.43 -28.42
N VAL A 87 1.54 6.93 -28.19
CA VAL A 87 0.31 7.68 -28.43
C VAL A 87 -0.36 8.03 -27.10
N ILE A 88 -1.02 9.17 -27.05
CA ILE A 88 -1.88 9.54 -25.93
C ILE A 88 -3.21 8.79 -26.08
N PRO A 89 -3.63 7.97 -25.09
CA PRO A 89 -4.97 7.40 -25.07
C PRO A 89 -6.02 8.50 -25.22
N LYS A 90 -6.95 8.36 -26.17
CA LYS A 90 -7.96 9.39 -26.44
C LYS A 90 -8.79 9.73 -25.21
N ASP A 91 -9.00 8.73 -24.37
CA ASP A 91 -9.74 8.85 -23.13
C ASP A 91 -8.85 9.32 -21.96
N ASN A 92 -7.59 9.73 -22.12
CA ASN A 92 -6.86 10.38 -21.01
C ASN A 92 -7.66 11.60 -20.50
N PRO A 93 -7.67 11.86 -19.18
CA PRO A 93 -8.52 12.88 -18.58
C PRO A 93 -8.25 14.29 -19.11
N PHE A 94 -7.03 14.54 -19.58
CA PHE A 94 -6.60 15.85 -20.06
C PHE A 94 -6.10 15.83 -21.51
N SER A 95 -6.47 14.82 -22.31
CA SER A 95 -5.96 14.63 -23.67
C SER A 95 -6.24 15.82 -24.60
N THR A 96 -7.33 16.56 -24.36
CA THR A 96 -7.74 17.73 -25.14
C THR A 96 -7.60 19.06 -24.40
N ASP A 97 -7.15 19.05 -23.14
CA ASP A 97 -6.98 20.27 -22.34
C ASP A 97 -5.57 20.85 -22.54
N SER A 98 -5.49 21.96 -23.26
CA SER A 98 -4.23 22.65 -23.52
C SER A 98 -3.55 23.24 -22.28
N LYS A 99 -4.17 23.17 -21.09
CA LYS A 99 -3.56 23.57 -19.81
C LYS A 99 -2.78 22.44 -19.14
N PHE A 100 -2.95 21.20 -19.60
CA PHE A 100 -2.30 20.02 -19.03
C PHE A 100 -1.33 19.38 -20.02
N ALA A 101 -0.41 18.58 -19.50
CA ALA A 101 0.31 17.59 -20.30
C ALA A 101 -0.65 16.42 -20.59
N PRO A 102 -0.83 16.04 -21.86
CA PRO A 102 -1.86 15.06 -22.26
C PRO A 102 -1.57 13.64 -21.75
N GLU A 103 -0.32 13.35 -21.34
CA GLU A 103 0.11 12.09 -20.72
C GLU A 103 -0.45 11.88 -19.31
N VAL A 104 -0.81 12.96 -18.61
CA VAL A 104 -1.19 12.91 -17.20
C VAL A 104 -2.51 12.15 -17.03
N PHE A 105 -2.46 11.07 -16.25
CA PHE A 105 -3.64 10.35 -15.78
C PHE A 105 -4.09 10.85 -14.42
N ALA A 106 -3.16 11.14 -13.52
CA ALA A 106 -3.41 11.70 -12.20
C ALA A 106 -2.19 12.53 -11.75
N LEU A 107 -2.39 13.45 -10.79
CA LEU A 107 -1.36 14.37 -10.32
C LEU A 107 -1.37 14.56 -8.80
N GLY A 108 -0.37 15.28 -8.29
CA GLY A 108 -0.31 15.63 -6.88
C GLY A 108 0.36 14.56 -6.03
N PHE A 109 1.34 13.85 -6.58
CA PHE A 109 2.13 12.85 -5.87
C PHE A 109 3.52 13.38 -5.52
N LYS A 110 4.10 12.92 -4.41
CA LYS A 110 5.46 13.25 -3.99
C LYS A 110 6.48 12.28 -4.55
N ASN A 111 6.38 11.02 -4.21
CA ASN A 111 7.24 9.92 -4.63
C ASN A 111 6.47 8.59 -4.61
N PRO A 112 5.57 8.36 -5.59
CA PRO A 112 4.77 7.13 -5.68
C PRO A 112 5.71 5.94 -5.88
N TRP A 113 5.93 5.18 -4.81
CA TRP A 113 6.99 4.19 -4.71
C TRP A 113 6.56 2.83 -5.24
N ARG A 114 5.44 2.32 -4.73
CA ARG A 114 4.90 1.04 -5.15
C ARG A 114 3.39 1.11 -5.32
N CYS A 115 2.97 0.85 -6.54
CA CYS A 115 1.60 0.88 -7.00
C CYS A 115 1.26 -0.43 -7.71
N SER A 116 0.02 -0.87 -7.58
CA SER A 116 -0.45 -2.12 -8.15
C SER A 116 -1.94 -2.03 -8.51
N PHE A 117 -2.27 -2.58 -9.67
CA PHE A 117 -3.66 -2.88 -9.97
C PHE A 117 -4.09 -4.09 -9.15
N ASP A 118 -5.27 -4.02 -8.54
CA ASP A 118 -5.87 -5.17 -7.88
C ASP A 118 -6.18 -6.26 -8.92
N SER A 119 -5.58 -7.45 -8.76
CA SER A 119 -5.78 -8.56 -9.67
C SER A 119 -7.24 -9.09 -9.67
N GLY A 120 -8.01 -8.83 -8.60
CA GLY A 120 -9.44 -9.11 -8.51
C GLY A 120 -10.36 -7.98 -8.99
N LYS A 121 -9.88 -6.74 -9.03
CA LYS A 121 -10.57 -5.56 -9.58
C LYS A 121 -9.59 -4.75 -10.46
N PRO A 122 -9.34 -5.17 -11.72
CA PRO A 122 -8.22 -4.66 -12.52
C PRO A 122 -8.22 -3.16 -12.87
N SER A 123 -9.28 -2.43 -12.52
CA SER A 123 -9.37 -0.97 -12.65
C SER A 123 -8.94 -0.21 -11.39
N ASP A 124 -8.87 -0.89 -10.24
CA ASP A 124 -8.50 -0.29 -8.97
C ASP A 124 -6.97 -0.25 -8.86
N LEU A 125 -6.41 0.94 -8.92
CA LEU A 125 -4.97 1.18 -8.81
C LEU A 125 -4.65 1.71 -7.41
N TYR A 126 -4.01 0.90 -6.58
CA TYR A 126 -3.48 1.35 -5.29
C TYR A 126 -2.07 1.87 -5.48
N CYS A 127 -1.70 2.95 -4.80
CA CYS A 127 -0.38 3.56 -4.95
C CYS A 127 0.10 4.05 -3.59
N ALA A 128 1.20 3.48 -3.08
CA ALA A 128 1.82 4.01 -1.89
C ALA A 128 2.76 5.15 -2.27
N ASP A 129 2.55 6.31 -1.66
CA ASP A 129 3.31 7.53 -1.89
C ASP A 129 4.10 7.92 -0.62
N VAL A 130 5.39 8.22 -0.83
CA VAL A 130 6.32 8.52 0.27
C VAL A 130 6.22 9.99 0.65
N GLY A 131 5.86 10.21 1.91
CA GLY A 131 5.67 11.51 2.55
C GLY A 131 6.95 12.34 2.69
N GLN A 132 6.80 13.56 3.19
CA GLN A 132 7.90 14.51 3.39
C GLN A 132 8.49 14.47 4.79
N SER A 133 7.67 14.41 5.82
CA SER A 133 8.08 14.60 7.22
C SER A 133 7.15 13.96 8.24
N SER A 134 5.86 13.84 7.95
CA SER A 134 4.86 13.53 8.98
C SER A 134 3.98 12.34 8.66
N TYR A 135 3.68 12.09 7.39
CA TYR A 135 2.66 11.11 7.02
C TYR A 135 3.02 10.36 5.74
N GLU A 136 2.86 9.05 5.78
CA GLU A 136 2.99 8.18 4.61
C GLU A 136 1.61 7.71 4.17
N GLU A 137 1.40 7.56 2.87
CA GLU A 137 0.05 7.40 2.33
C GLU A 137 -0.10 6.27 1.30
N VAL A 138 -1.31 5.76 1.21
CA VAL A 138 -1.77 4.88 0.13
C VAL A 138 -3.03 5.48 -0.47
N ASP A 139 -2.97 5.70 -1.79
CA ASP A 139 -4.05 6.27 -2.58
C ASP A 139 -4.75 5.20 -3.41
N LEU A 140 -6.07 5.31 -3.51
CA LEU A 140 -6.84 4.63 -4.57
C LEU A 140 -6.94 5.58 -5.76
N VAL A 141 -6.12 5.31 -6.77
CA VAL A 141 -5.90 6.24 -7.88
C VAL A 141 -7.05 6.21 -8.87
N ILE A 142 -7.77 7.32 -8.96
CA ILE A 142 -8.79 7.57 -9.99
C ILE A 142 -8.29 8.49 -11.11
N LYS A 143 -8.90 8.33 -12.27
CA LYS A 143 -8.67 9.12 -13.48
C LYS A 143 -8.94 10.61 -13.24
N GLY A 144 -7.93 11.44 -13.49
CA GLY A 144 -7.97 12.89 -13.31
C GLY A 144 -7.82 13.36 -11.87
N GLY A 145 -7.64 12.44 -10.91
CA GLY A 145 -7.53 12.76 -9.49
C GLY A 145 -6.27 13.55 -9.14
N ASN A 146 -6.39 14.44 -8.17
CA ASN A 146 -5.29 15.21 -7.57
C ASN A 146 -5.08 14.75 -6.12
N TYR A 147 -3.91 14.25 -5.78
CA TYR A 147 -3.59 13.69 -4.44
C TYR A 147 -2.93 14.73 -3.51
N GLY A 148 -2.98 16.00 -3.90
CA GLY A 148 -2.77 17.12 -2.98
C GLY A 148 -1.33 17.53 -2.78
N TRP A 149 -0.32 16.66 -2.94
CA TRP A 149 1.07 17.07 -2.84
C TRP A 149 1.39 18.15 -3.90
N ARG A 150 1.99 19.28 -3.57
CA ARG A 150 2.69 19.68 -2.34
C ARG A 150 1.89 20.54 -1.36
N VAL A 151 0.60 20.69 -1.59
CA VAL A 151 -0.31 21.52 -0.77
C VAL A 151 -0.75 20.78 0.48
N LEU A 152 -0.88 19.45 0.40
CA LEU A 152 -1.19 18.56 1.51
C LEU A 152 -0.09 17.51 1.66
N GLU A 153 0.15 17.08 2.90
CA GLU A 153 0.83 15.84 3.25
C GLU A 153 -0.18 14.98 4.02
N GLY A 154 -0.62 13.86 3.43
CA GLY A 154 -1.84 13.19 3.85
C GLY A 154 -3.03 14.15 3.80
N THR A 155 -3.69 14.36 4.94
CA THR A 155 -4.83 15.30 5.05
C THR A 155 -4.46 16.66 5.66
N THR A 156 -3.17 16.92 5.90
CA THR A 156 -2.71 18.12 6.60
C THR A 156 -2.07 19.10 5.63
N ALA A 157 -2.34 20.39 5.80
CA ALA A 157 -1.72 21.43 4.98
C ALA A 157 -0.20 21.41 5.12
N TYR A 158 0.50 21.38 3.99
CA TYR A 158 1.94 21.48 3.92
C TYR A 158 2.36 22.85 3.40
N LEU A 159 3.19 23.55 4.17
CA LEU A 159 3.71 24.87 3.82
C LEU A 159 5.20 24.76 3.46
N PRO A 160 5.62 25.08 2.23
CA PRO A 160 7.03 25.08 1.89
C PRO A 160 7.76 26.19 2.63
N LEU A 161 9.03 25.97 2.93
CA LEU A 161 9.92 27.05 3.34
C LEU A 161 10.30 27.98 2.17
N ALA A 162 10.32 27.46 0.93
CA ALA A 162 10.60 28.21 -0.28
C ALA A 162 9.85 27.64 -1.49
N SER A 163 9.31 28.51 -2.35
CA SER A 163 8.54 28.11 -3.54
C SER A 163 8.92 28.95 -4.78
N PRO A 164 10.18 28.91 -5.24
CA PRO A 164 10.62 29.66 -6.43
C PRO A 164 9.86 29.28 -7.71
N GLY A 165 9.31 28.07 -7.83
CA GLY A 165 8.43 27.67 -8.94
C GLY A 165 6.99 28.13 -8.81
N GLY A 166 6.69 28.99 -7.83
CA GLY A 166 5.34 29.41 -7.49
C GLY A 166 4.67 28.50 -6.46
N ASN A 167 3.52 28.93 -5.97
CA ASN A 167 2.74 28.19 -4.99
C ASN A 167 1.34 27.92 -5.54
N THR A 168 0.77 26.77 -5.18
CA THR A 168 -0.63 26.44 -5.45
C THR A 168 -1.43 26.65 -4.18
N SER A 169 -2.56 27.36 -4.26
CA SER A 169 -3.46 27.52 -3.12
C SER A 169 -4.23 26.24 -2.84
N ALA A 170 -4.50 25.94 -1.57
CA ALA A 170 -5.42 24.86 -1.19
C ALA A 170 -6.83 25.08 -1.74
N ALA A 171 -7.24 26.33 -1.96
CA ALA A 171 -8.53 26.65 -2.58
C ALA A 171 -8.58 26.35 -4.09
N ASP A 172 -7.42 26.16 -4.74
CA ASP A 172 -7.33 25.93 -6.19
C ASP A 172 -7.25 24.45 -6.57
N ILE A 173 -7.28 23.55 -5.57
CA ILE A 173 -7.18 22.10 -5.77
C ILE A 173 -8.39 21.39 -5.16
N ASP A 174 -8.81 20.32 -5.82
CA ASP A 174 -9.78 19.36 -5.30
C ASP A 174 -8.99 18.09 -4.95
N ALA A 175 -8.45 18.05 -3.72
CA ALA A 175 -7.57 16.99 -3.28
C ALA A 175 -8.37 15.75 -2.83
N ILE A 176 -7.97 14.60 -3.34
CA ILE A 176 -8.48 13.30 -2.91
C ILE A 176 -7.64 12.85 -1.72
N PRO A 177 -8.26 12.57 -0.55
CA PRO A 177 -7.51 12.11 0.61
C PRO A 177 -7.03 10.66 0.40
N PRO A 178 -5.92 10.27 1.04
CA PRO A 178 -5.46 8.90 0.98
C PRO A 178 -6.45 7.96 1.68
N VAL A 179 -6.55 6.73 1.19
CA VAL A 179 -7.47 5.72 1.73
C VAL A 179 -6.86 4.96 2.92
N MET A 180 -5.53 4.91 3.00
CA MET A 180 -4.78 4.29 4.08
C MET A 180 -3.46 5.04 4.28
N GLY A 181 -2.76 4.78 5.38
CA GLY A 181 -1.48 5.44 5.64
C GLY A 181 -1.06 5.30 7.10
N TYR A 182 0.00 6.00 7.48
CA TYR A 182 0.43 6.11 8.87
C TYR A 182 1.20 7.40 9.12
N ALA A 183 1.05 7.95 10.32
CA ALA A 183 1.89 9.03 10.80
C ALA A 183 3.25 8.48 11.23
N HIS A 184 4.34 9.21 10.96
CA HIS A 184 5.69 8.82 11.36
C HIS A 184 5.80 8.61 12.88
N SER A 185 5.13 9.47 13.64
CA SER A 185 5.07 9.39 15.11
C SER A 185 4.30 8.18 15.65
N ALA A 186 3.53 7.48 14.81
CA ALA A 186 2.69 6.36 15.23
C ALA A 186 3.36 4.98 15.06
N VAL A 187 4.50 4.90 14.37
CA VAL A 187 5.15 3.61 14.04
C VAL A 187 5.99 3.09 15.20
N ASN A 188 7.05 3.82 15.57
CA ASN A 188 7.92 3.45 16.68
C ASN A 188 8.59 4.70 17.27
N ASN A 189 8.37 4.97 18.55
CA ASN A 189 8.93 6.19 19.19
C ASN A 189 10.44 6.11 19.48
N ASN A 190 11.04 4.91 19.47
CA ASN A 190 12.46 4.72 19.73
C ASN A 190 13.30 4.78 18.46
N VAL A 191 12.79 4.18 17.36
CA VAL A 191 13.51 4.07 16.08
C VAL A 191 12.97 5.05 15.03
N GLY A 192 11.70 5.43 15.15
CA GLY A 192 10.95 6.14 14.12
C GLY A 192 10.42 5.21 13.03
N SER A 193 9.85 5.81 12.00
CA SER A 193 9.58 5.22 10.69
C SER A 193 10.63 5.67 9.67
N ALA A 194 10.66 5.01 8.53
CA ALA A 194 11.46 5.40 7.38
C ALA A 194 10.59 6.00 6.28
N SER A 195 9.85 5.14 5.60
CA SER A 195 9.09 5.45 4.40
C SER A 195 8.19 4.27 4.08
N ILE A 196 7.01 4.54 3.55
CA ILE A 196 6.11 3.47 3.13
C ILE A 196 6.71 2.68 1.97
N THR A 197 6.57 1.37 2.06
CA THR A 197 6.72 0.43 0.97
C THR A 197 5.32 -0.16 0.72
N GLY A 198 4.66 0.34 -0.33
CA GLY A 198 3.36 -0.19 -0.78
C GLY A 198 3.44 -1.62 -1.27
N GLY A 199 2.31 -2.21 -1.62
CA GLY A 199 2.26 -3.62 -1.99
C GLY A 199 1.12 -3.97 -2.93
N TYR A 200 0.31 -4.94 -2.52
CA TYR A 200 -0.71 -5.58 -3.33
C TYR A 200 -1.95 -5.88 -2.50
N VAL A 201 -3.10 -5.88 -3.15
CA VAL A 201 -4.29 -6.54 -2.62
C VAL A 201 -4.03 -8.04 -2.64
N TYR A 202 -4.11 -8.69 -1.49
CA TYR A 202 -3.84 -10.12 -1.38
C TYR A 202 -4.99 -10.94 -1.98
N ARG A 203 -4.71 -11.64 -3.09
CA ARG A 203 -5.70 -12.43 -3.84
C ARG A 203 -5.44 -13.94 -3.84
N SER A 204 -4.35 -14.39 -3.21
CA SER A 204 -4.06 -15.82 -3.05
C SER A 204 -4.98 -16.51 -2.04
N GLY A 205 -5.19 -17.81 -2.23
CA GLY A 205 -5.88 -18.69 -1.29
C GLY A 205 -4.98 -19.24 -0.17
N THR A 206 -3.67 -18.97 -0.20
CA THR A 206 -2.70 -19.49 0.79
C THR A 206 -3.01 -18.98 2.21
N ASP A 207 -3.22 -17.67 2.36
CA ASP A 207 -3.74 -17.05 3.58
C ASP A 207 -5.13 -16.40 3.36
N PRO A 208 -6.23 -17.14 3.62
CA PRO A 208 -7.58 -16.62 3.44
C PRO A 208 -7.94 -15.50 4.43
N CYS A 209 -7.20 -15.32 5.52
CA CYS A 209 -7.43 -14.21 6.46
C CYS A 209 -6.92 -12.86 5.92
N LEU A 210 -6.05 -12.89 4.91
CA LEU A 210 -5.59 -11.71 4.18
C LEU A 210 -6.41 -11.41 2.93
N ALA A 211 -7.35 -12.29 2.53
CA ALA A 211 -8.11 -12.15 1.30
C ALA A 211 -8.75 -10.76 1.15
N GLY A 212 -8.42 -10.07 0.05
CA GLY A 212 -8.93 -8.74 -0.29
C GLY A 212 -8.31 -7.59 0.47
N ARG A 213 -7.32 -7.84 1.35
CA ARG A 213 -6.61 -6.78 2.07
C ARG A 213 -5.44 -6.24 1.26
N TYR A 214 -5.29 -4.93 1.19
CA TYR A 214 -4.08 -4.30 0.66
C TYR A 214 -2.97 -4.32 1.70
N LEU A 215 -1.83 -4.91 1.36
CA LEU A 215 -0.68 -5.07 2.24
C LEU A 215 0.36 -3.99 1.96
N TYR A 216 0.85 -3.33 3.00
CA TYR A 216 1.92 -2.34 2.93
C TYR A 216 2.73 -2.34 4.23
N ALA A 217 3.94 -1.79 4.20
CA ALA A 217 4.84 -1.80 5.36
C ALA A 217 5.74 -0.57 5.38
N ASP A 218 6.36 -0.30 6.53
CA ASP A 218 7.46 0.65 6.63
C ASP A 218 8.78 -0.03 6.22
N LEU A 219 9.67 0.72 5.55
CA LEU A 219 10.96 0.23 5.09
C LEU A 219 11.81 -0.39 6.20
N TYR A 220 11.73 0.09 7.46
CA TYR A 220 12.46 -0.51 8.58
C TYR A 220 11.95 -1.89 9.01
N ALA A 221 10.89 -2.39 8.38
CA ALA A 221 10.34 -3.73 8.61
C ALA A 221 10.01 -4.01 10.08
N GLN A 222 9.60 -2.97 10.81
CA GLN A 222 9.08 -3.12 12.18
C GLN A 222 7.55 -3.08 12.20
N SER A 223 6.93 -2.58 11.14
CA SER A 223 5.48 -2.44 11.07
C SER A 223 5.02 -2.70 9.65
N ALA A 224 3.98 -3.50 9.56
CA ALA A 224 3.20 -3.76 8.37
C ALA A 224 1.74 -3.56 8.72
N TRP A 225 0.93 -3.31 7.71
CA TRP A 225 -0.51 -3.10 7.83
C TRP A 225 -1.24 -3.80 6.72
N ALA A 226 -2.50 -4.08 7.00
CA ALA A 226 -3.44 -4.63 6.04
C ALA A 226 -4.72 -3.77 6.09
N GLY A 227 -5.08 -3.17 4.96
CA GLY A 227 -6.32 -2.39 4.83
C GLY A 227 -7.38 -3.15 4.05
N LEU A 228 -8.63 -3.13 4.52
CA LEU A 228 -9.77 -3.76 3.86
C LEU A 228 -10.88 -2.74 3.63
N GLU A 229 -11.38 -2.63 2.41
CA GLU A 229 -12.54 -1.80 2.13
C GLU A 229 -13.78 -2.35 2.87
N SER A 230 -14.39 -1.52 3.72
CA SER A 230 -15.41 -1.96 4.67
C SER A 230 -16.41 -0.83 4.98
N PRO A 231 -17.69 -0.97 4.58
CA PRO A 231 -18.25 -2.02 3.73
C PRO A 231 -17.67 -2.03 2.31
N PRO A 232 -17.75 -3.15 1.57
CA PRO A 232 -17.31 -3.21 0.17
C PRO A 232 -18.00 -2.15 -0.71
N GLY A 233 -17.22 -1.43 -1.53
CA GLY A 233 -17.69 -0.36 -2.41
C GLY A 233 -17.95 0.99 -1.71
N SER A 234 -17.62 1.14 -0.42
CA SER A 234 -17.82 2.39 0.32
C SER A 234 -16.71 3.42 0.09
N GLY A 235 -15.53 2.99 -0.39
CA GLY A 235 -14.31 3.80 -0.37
C GLY A 235 -13.68 4.00 1.00
N ALA A 236 -14.27 3.47 2.08
CA ALA A 236 -13.71 3.51 3.44
C ALA A 236 -12.92 2.23 3.73
N TYR A 237 -11.75 2.37 4.37
CA TYR A 237 -10.84 1.26 4.65
C TYR A 237 -10.61 1.07 6.15
N ASP A 238 -10.86 -0.15 6.62
CA ASP A 238 -10.45 -0.60 7.94
C ASP A 238 -8.98 -1.03 7.88
N VAL A 239 -8.12 -0.26 8.54
CA VAL A 239 -6.68 -0.52 8.61
C VAL A 239 -6.32 -1.20 9.91
N THR A 240 -5.65 -2.34 9.81
CA THR A 240 -5.16 -3.09 10.98
C THR A 240 -3.66 -3.30 10.91
N PRO A 241 -2.92 -3.15 12.03
CA PRO A 241 -1.55 -3.62 12.12
C PRO A 241 -1.48 -5.10 11.76
N LEU A 242 -0.49 -5.47 10.96
CA LEU A 242 -0.25 -6.84 10.51
C LEU A 242 0.99 -7.38 11.22
N PRO A 243 0.84 -8.12 12.33
CA PRO A 243 1.97 -8.83 12.90
C PRO A 243 2.45 -9.90 11.92
N PHE A 244 3.76 -10.09 11.84
CA PHE A 244 4.36 -11.12 11.01
C PHE A 244 5.46 -11.84 11.77
N ALA A 245 5.65 -13.10 11.38
CA ALA A 245 6.69 -14.01 11.81
C ALA A 245 7.04 -14.88 10.60
N CYS A 246 8.20 -15.53 10.63
CA CYS A 246 8.59 -16.43 9.56
C CYS A 246 8.22 -17.86 9.88
N SER A 247 7.94 -18.62 8.83
CA SER A 247 7.71 -20.05 8.94
C SER A 247 8.93 -20.73 9.56
N GLY A 248 8.70 -21.71 10.43
CA GLY A 248 9.77 -22.58 10.95
C GLY A 248 10.50 -23.36 9.86
N ARG A 249 9.95 -23.37 8.63
CA ARG A 249 10.55 -23.99 7.44
C ARG A 249 11.29 -23.00 6.54
N SER A 250 11.35 -21.73 6.91
CA SER A 250 12.02 -20.70 6.10
C SER A 250 13.52 -21.03 5.98
N PRO A 251 14.07 -21.14 4.76
CA PRO A 251 15.51 -21.35 4.57
C PRO A 251 16.32 -20.09 4.92
N ILE A 252 15.68 -18.92 4.93
CA ILE A 252 16.27 -17.65 5.37
C ILE A 252 15.77 -17.37 6.79
N PRO A 253 16.63 -17.37 7.81
CA PRO A 253 16.22 -17.11 9.19
C PRO A 253 15.62 -15.71 9.37
N CYS A 254 14.64 -15.62 10.26
CA CYS A 254 14.07 -14.35 10.70
C CYS A 254 14.25 -14.22 12.21
N ASP A 255 15.50 -14.09 12.62
CA ASP A 255 15.86 -13.97 14.02
C ASP A 255 15.22 -12.71 14.62
N ALA A 256 14.89 -12.74 15.92
CA ALA A 256 14.44 -11.55 16.62
C ALA A 256 15.47 -10.41 16.48
N ALA A 257 15.02 -9.21 16.12
CA ALA A 257 15.92 -8.09 15.89
C ALA A 257 16.63 -7.63 17.18
N ALA A 258 17.89 -8.01 17.39
CA ALA A 258 18.63 -7.81 18.64
C ALA A 258 17.93 -8.41 19.88
N ALA A 259 18.66 -8.61 20.97
CA ALA A 259 18.16 -9.32 22.17
C ALA A 259 16.99 -8.63 22.91
N ARG A 260 16.39 -7.56 22.36
CA ARG A 260 15.30 -6.77 22.96
C ARG A 260 14.08 -6.57 22.05
N SER A 261 14.08 -7.02 20.79
CA SER A 261 12.88 -6.94 19.94
C SER A 261 12.12 -8.26 19.95
N THR A 262 10.79 -8.19 19.97
CA THR A 262 9.88 -9.33 19.76
C THR A 262 9.50 -9.53 18.29
N LEU A 263 9.93 -8.63 17.39
CA LEU A 263 9.63 -8.68 15.96
C LEU A 263 10.73 -9.43 15.18
N PRO A 264 10.36 -10.20 14.15
CA PRO A 264 11.32 -10.84 13.27
C PRO A 264 12.14 -9.79 12.52
N SER A 265 13.44 -10.01 12.44
CA SER A 265 14.34 -9.17 11.65
C SER A 265 14.26 -9.58 10.19
N LEU A 266 13.49 -8.84 9.40
CA LEU A 266 13.52 -8.93 7.93
C LEU A 266 14.62 -8.05 7.29
N GLY A 267 15.29 -7.21 8.09
CA GLY A 267 16.16 -6.16 7.60
C GLY A 267 15.34 -4.98 7.08
N TYR A 268 15.70 -4.42 5.93
CA TYR A 268 14.87 -3.41 5.25
C TYR A 268 13.92 -4.06 4.25
N ILE A 269 12.65 -3.67 4.22
CA ILE A 269 11.72 -4.04 3.14
C ILE A 269 11.91 -3.02 2.00
N PHE A 270 12.30 -3.49 0.82
CA PHE A 270 12.53 -2.64 -0.35
C PHE A 270 11.32 -2.60 -1.29
N SER A 271 10.59 -3.72 -1.39
CA SER A 271 9.47 -3.84 -2.31
C SER A 271 8.61 -5.06 -2.01
N PHE A 272 7.46 -5.12 -2.68
CA PHE A 272 6.61 -6.31 -2.72
C PHE A 272 6.69 -6.99 -4.10
N GLY A 273 6.00 -8.10 -4.29
CA GLY A 273 5.80 -8.76 -5.58
C GLY A 273 4.53 -9.59 -5.52
N GLU A 274 3.93 -9.86 -6.68
CA GLU A 274 2.79 -10.76 -6.80
C GLU A 274 3.12 -11.76 -7.93
N ASP A 275 2.87 -13.04 -7.70
CA ASP A 275 2.94 -14.04 -8.77
C ASP A 275 1.57 -14.29 -9.42
N ASN A 276 1.52 -15.19 -10.39
CA ASN A 276 0.29 -15.47 -11.12
C ASN A 276 -0.79 -16.21 -10.31
N ALA A 277 -0.44 -16.74 -9.13
CA ALA A 277 -1.40 -17.31 -8.19
C ALA A 277 -1.93 -16.27 -7.20
N GLY A 278 -1.49 -15.01 -7.30
CA GLY A 278 -1.84 -13.93 -6.38
C GLY A 278 -1.07 -14.01 -5.06
N ASP A 279 -0.04 -14.85 -4.96
CA ASP A 279 0.80 -14.90 -3.77
C ASP A 279 1.68 -13.67 -3.72
N VAL A 280 1.73 -13.06 -2.54
CA VAL A 280 2.50 -11.85 -2.30
C VAL A 280 3.87 -12.20 -1.73
N TYR A 281 4.89 -11.51 -2.23
CA TYR A 281 6.29 -11.62 -1.83
C TYR A 281 6.80 -10.29 -1.31
N LEU A 282 7.75 -10.33 -0.38
CA LEU A 282 8.48 -9.19 0.13
C LEU A 282 9.94 -9.34 -0.29
N LEU A 283 10.47 -8.33 -0.99
CA LEU A 283 11.90 -8.18 -1.22
C LEU A 283 12.49 -7.41 -0.04
N THR A 284 13.42 -8.02 0.67
CA THR A 284 14.09 -7.41 1.81
C THR A 284 15.61 -7.44 1.66
N SER A 285 16.32 -6.75 2.56
CA SER A 285 17.79 -6.78 2.59
C SER A 285 18.36 -8.15 2.99
N LYS A 286 17.54 -9.09 3.47
CA LYS A 286 17.95 -10.47 3.78
C LYS A 286 17.59 -11.47 2.68
N GLY A 287 16.61 -11.16 1.84
CA GLY A 287 16.19 -12.02 0.74
C GLY A 287 14.74 -11.79 0.35
N VAL A 288 14.18 -12.74 -0.39
CA VAL A 288 12.78 -12.71 -0.82
C VAL A 288 11.96 -13.67 0.04
N TYR A 289 10.93 -13.15 0.69
CA TYR A 289 10.00 -13.90 1.53
C TYR A 289 8.64 -13.97 0.84
N ARG A 290 7.96 -15.10 0.94
CA ARG A 290 6.58 -15.27 0.47
C ARG A 290 5.63 -15.24 1.66
N VAL A 291 4.47 -14.62 1.50
CA VAL A 291 3.36 -14.79 2.44
C VAL A 291 2.83 -16.22 2.35
N VAL A 292 2.87 -16.94 3.47
CA VAL A 292 2.50 -18.37 3.56
C VAL A 292 1.28 -18.57 4.46
N ASP A 293 0.85 -19.82 4.60
CA ASP A 293 -0.23 -20.19 5.53
C ASP A 293 0.10 -19.67 6.95
N PRO A 294 -0.79 -18.90 7.60
CA PRO A 294 -0.52 -18.31 8.91
C PRO A 294 -0.13 -19.35 9.97
N ALA A 295 -0.63 -20.58 9.86
CA ALA A 295 -0.29 -21.66 10.79
C ALA A 295 1.21 -22.02 10.77
N GLU A 296 1.90 -21.83 9.63
CA GLU A 296 3.34 -22.06 9.55
C GLU A 296 4.16 -21.05 10.34
N CYS A 297 3.61 -19.86 10.53
CA CYS A 297 4.19 -18.76 11.27
C CYS A 297 3.64 -18.66 12.71
N GLY A 298 2.85 -19.65 13.16
CA GLY A 298 2.28 -19.68 14.51
C GLY A 298 1.05 -18.77 14.70
N TYR A 299 0.41 -18.32 13.62
CA TYR A 299 -0.81 -17.52 13.67
C TYR A 299 -2.05 -18.38 13.41
N ALA A 300 -3.16 -18.05 14.09
CA ALA A 300 -4.45 -18.66 13.82
C ALA A 300 -5.20 -17.88 12.73
N CYS A 301 -5.88 -18.59 11.83
CA CYS A 301 -6.82 -17.99 10.89
C CYS A 301 -8.25 -18.51 11.16
N PRO A 302 -9.11 -17.73 11.84
CA PRO A 302 -10.46 -18.16 12.21
C PRO A 302 -11.34 -18.57 11.03
N ILE A 303 -11.06 -18.03 9.83
CA ILE A 303 -11.80 -18.35 8.60
C ILE A 303 -11.53 -19.80 8.14
N LYS A 304 -10.34 -20.36 8.41
CA LYS A 304 -10.06 -21.78 8.14
C LYS A 304 -10.83 -22.70 9.09
N SER A 305 -11.02 -22.27 10.34
CA SER A 305 -11.70 -23.05 11.38
C SER A 305 -13.23 -23.08 11.23
N SER A 306 -13.81 -22.22 10.39
CA SER A 306 -15.25 -22.13 10.14
C SER A 306 -15.71 -22.82 8.84
N ALA A 307 -14.79 -23.43 8.07
CA ALA A 307 -15.15 -24.27 6.94
C ALA A 307 -15.92 -25.52 7.45
N PRO A 308 -17.11 -25.86 6.90
CA PRO A 308 -17.85 -27.03 7.34
C PRO A 308 -17.12 -28.29 6.86
N GLY A 309 -16.34 -28.92 7.75
CA GLY A 309 -15.54 -30.05 7.32
C GLY A 309 -14.59 -30.67 8.34
N THR A 310 -15.00 -30.83 9.60
CA THR A 310 -14.53 -31.93 10.45
C THR A 310 -15.51 -32.12 11.61
N SER A 311 -16.41 -33.10 11.47
CA SER A 311 -17.08 -33.67 12.65
C SER A 311 -16.01 -34.27 13.56
N PRO A 312 -16.04 -34.04 14.89
CA PRO A 312 -15.18 -34.77 15.81
C PRO A 312 -15.47 -36.27 15.69
N PRO A 313 -14.48 -37.16 15.84
CA PRO A 313 -14.76 -38.59 15.92
C PRO A 313 -15.69 -38.84 17.11
N PRO A 314 -16.62 -39.81 17.02
CA PRO A 314 -17.56 -40.07 18.11
C PRO A 314 -16.77 -40.44 19.37
N GLY A 315 -16.88 -39.60 20.38
CA GLY A 315 -16.25 -39.81 21.68
C GLY A 315 -16.74 -41.13 22.29
N SER A 316 -15.79 -41.95 22.72
CA SER A 316 -16.05 -43.16 23.48
C SER A 316 -16.83 -42.84 24.76
N SER A 317 -17.98 -43.47 24.92
CA SER A 317 -18.82 -43.37 26.12
C SER A 317 -18.05 -43.80 27.38
N PRO A 318 -18.14 -43.06 28.49
CA PRO A 318 -17.82 -43.59 29.80
C PRO A 318 -19.02 -44.39 30.33
N SER A 319 -18.73 -45.61 30.74
CA SER A 319 -19.59 -46.49 31.53
C SER A 319 -20.11 -45.80 32.79
N GLY A 320 -21.36 -46.11 33.15
CA GLY A 320 -22.14 -45.44 34.17
C GLY A 320 -21.62 -45.51 35.60
N GLY A 321 -22.07 -44.54 36.38
CA GLY A 321 -21.95 -44.45 37.84
C GLY A 321 -23.11 -43.58 38.37
N ALA A 322 -23.75 -44.05 39.43
CA ALA A 322 -25.11 -43.74 39.84
C ALA A 322 -25.38 -42.29 40.28
N ALA A 323 -26.64 -41.90 40.11
CA ALA A 323 -27.24 -40.64 40.56
C ALA A 323 -27.33 -40.54 42.09
N ALA A 324 -27.04 -39.36 42.62
CA ALA A 324 -27.55 -38.90 43.91
C ALA A 324 -27.95 -37.43 43.78
N ALA A 325 -29.23 -37.16 44.05
CA ALA A 325 -29.86 -35.86 44.04
C ALA A 325 -29.51 -35.07 45.31
N VAL A 326 -29.25 -33.76 45.17
CA VAL A 326 -29.32 -32.79 46.28
C VAL A 326 -30.01 -31.51 45.81
N VAL A 327 -30.96 -31.08 46.64
CA VAL A 327 -31.95 -30.00 46.52
C VAL A 327 -31.29 -28.62 46.77
N PRO A 328 -31.81 -27.49 46.22
CA PRO A 328 -31.15 -26.19 46.25
C PRO A 328 -31.41 -25.42 47.55
N ALA A 329 -30.45 -24.58 47.97
CA ALA A 329 -30.61 -23.65 49.09
C ALA A 329 -30.38 -22.19 48.65
N ALA A 330 -31.50 -21.46 48.72
CA ALA A 330 -31.75 -20.04 49.02
C ALA A 330 -30.68 -18.96 48.84
N ALA A 331 -31.16 -17.87 48.24
CA ALA A 331 -30.60 -16.52 48.19
C ALA A 331 -30.43 -15.86 49.56
N ALA A 332 -29.41 -15.02 49.68
CA ALA A 332 -29.36 -13.93 50.66
C ALA A 332 -28.74 -12.68 50.02
N THR A 333 -29.57 -11.65 49.90
CA THR A 333 -29.25 -10.25 49.63
C THR A 333 -28.50 -9.62 50.81
N MET A 334 -27.49 -8.78 50.55
CA MET A 334 -27.31 -7.57 51.35
C MET A 334 -26.67 -6.45 50.51
N ALA A 335 -27.27 -5.27 50.63
CA ALA A 335 -26.96 -4.06 49.91
C ALA A 335 -25.92 -3.20 50.64
N ALA A 336 -25.23 -2.39 49.84
CA ALA A 336 -24.74 -1.03 50.07
C ALA A 336 -23.77 -0.75 51.24
N LEU A 337 -22.62 -0.16 50.91
CA LEU A 337 -22.27 1.17 51.42
C LEU A 337 -21.27 1.89 50.48
N LEU A 338 -21.70 3.05 49.98
CA LEU A 338 -20.88 4.11 49.41
C LEU A 338 -20.03 4.75 50.52
N LEU A 339 -18.77 5.15 50.23
CA LEU A 339 -18.31 6.52 50.46
C LEU A 339 -16.91 6.81 49.86
N MET A 340 -16.82 8.08 49.45
CA MET A 340 -15.77 8.82 48.74
C MET A 340 -14.35 8.79 49.34
N GLY A 341 -13.38 9.12 48.49
CA GLY A 341 -12.09 9.66 48.92
C GLY A 341 -11.17 10.02 47.74
N ALA A 342 -11.17 11.29 47.35
CA ALA A 342 -10.29 11.90 46.36
C ALA A 342 -8.94 12.35 46.95
N LEU A 343 -8.05 12.83 46.06
CA LEU A 343 -6.73 13.46 46.24
C LEU A 343 -5.56 12.48 46.45
N LEU A 344 -4.43 12.57 45.73
CA LEU A 344 -3.59 13.74 45.51
C LEU A 344 -2.61 13.54 44.34
N ALA A 345 -2.22 14.67 43.76
CA ALA A 345 -1.18 14.82 42.75
C ALA A 345 0.23 14.71 43.33
N LEU A 346 1.15 14.14 42.54
CA LEU A 346 2.56 14.52 42.37
C LEU A 346 3.08 13.84 41.09
#